data_AF-A0A1G1IEB1-F1
#
_entry.id   AF-A0A1G1IEB1-F1
#
_cell.length_a   1.000
_cell.length_b   1.000
_cell.length_c   1.000
_cell.angle_alpha   90.00
_cell.angle_beta   90.00
_cell.angle_gamma   90.00
#
_symmetry.space_group_name_H-M   'P 1'
#
loop_
_entity.id
_entity.type
_entity.pdbx_description
1 polymer ?
#
loop_
_entity_poly.entity_id
_entity_poly.type
_entity_poly.pdbx_seq_one_letter_code
_entity_poly.pdbx_strand_id
1 'polypeptide(L)' 'MWTSRLHAVLGAIVVTIGFWLAGGELPVVAVAALALAAAGFLAWQGSTIGRVWDWACLLLGAASAAWPIVTMI' A
#
# COMPACT_ATOMS: atom_id res chain seq x y z
N MET A 1 5.46 9.04 19.70
CA MET A 1 5.06 7.63 19.49
C MET A 1 3.72 7.47 18.77
N TRP A 2 2.77 8.43 18.87
CA TRP A 2 1.48 8.35 18.17
C TRP A 2 1.56 8.74 16.67
N THR A 3 2.41 9.71 16.34
CA THR A 3 2.59 10.25 14.98
C THR A 3 3.05 9.20 13.96
N SER A 4 3.95 8.30 14.35
CA SER A 4 4.43 7.22 13.47
C SER A 4 3.34 6.20 13.14
N ARG A 5 2.46 5.86 14.10
CA ARG A 5 1.33 4.96 13.87
C ARG A 5 0.28 5.57 12.95
N LEU A 6 -0.03 6.86 13.11
CA LEU A 6 -0.92 7.58 12.19
C LEU A 6 -0.39 7.55 10.75
N HIS A 7 0.91 7.77 10.57
CA HIS A 7 1.52 7.74 9.24
C HIS A 7 1.51 6.33 8.63
N ALA A 8 1.67 5.28 9.44
CA ALA A 8 1.55 3.90 8.96
C ALA A 8 0.14 3.59 8.44
N VAL A 9 -0.90 4.06 9.14
CA VAL A 9 -2.30 3.93 8.68
C VAL A 9 -2.54 4.71 7.40
N LEU A 10 -2.07 5.97 7.33
CA LEU A 10 -2.19 6.80 6.13
C LEU A 10 -1.46 6.17 4.93
N GLY A 11 -0.24 5.67 5.13
CA GLY A 11 0.53 4.96 4.11
C GLY A 11 -0.19 3.70 3.61
N ALA A 12 -0.81 2.94 4.51
CA ALA A 12 -1.58 1.75 4.15
C ALA A 12 -2.80 2.10 3.31
N ILE A 13 -3.53 3.16 3.67
CA ILE A 13 -4.66 3.67 2.89
C ILE A 13 -4.19 4.05 1.48
N VAL A 14 -3.10 4.80 1.37
CA VAL A 14 -2.54 5.25 0.09
C VAL A 14 -2.14 4.07 -0.80
N VAL A 15 -1.44 3.07 -0.25
CA VAL A 15 -1.06 1.86 -0.99
C VAL A 15 -2.30 1.09 -1.45
N THR A 16 -3.29 0.94 -0.58
CA THR A 16 -4.53 0.20 -0.90
C THR A 16 -5.32 0.87 -2.01
N ILE A 17 -5.50 2.19 -1.93
CA ILE A 17 -6.18 2.98 -2.97
C ILE A 17 -5.39 2.92 -4.28
N GLY A 18 -4.06 3.03 -4.23
CA GLY A 18 -3.21 2.88 -5.42
C GLY A 18 -3.39 1.52 -6.10
N PHE A 19 -3.41 0.45 -5.31
CA PHE A 19 -3.64 -0.91 -5.81
C PHE A 19 -5.06 -1.10 -6.36
N TRP A 20 -6.06 -0.46 -5.75
CA TRP A 20 -7.43 -0.47 -6.24
C TRP A 20 -7.57 0.22 -7.61
N LEU A 21 -6.98 1.41 -7.73
CA LEU A 21 -7.00 2.20 -8.97
C LEU A 21 -6.24 1.51 -10.11
N ALA A 22 -5.12 0.85 -9.79
CA ALA A 22 -4.40 0.05 -10.77
C ALA A 22 -5.17 -1.25 -11.11
N GLY A 23 -5.61 -2.01 -10.12
CA GLY A 23 -6.15 -3.35 -10.33
C GLY A 23 -7.47 -3.41 -11.10
N GLY A 24 -8.30 -2.35 -11.04
CA GLY A 24 -9.65 -2.36 -11.60
C GLY A 24 -10.57 -3.28 -10.78
N GLU A 25 -11.57 -2.69 -10.11
CA GLU A 25 -12.64 -3.38 -9.35
C GLU A 25 -12.23 -4.71 -8.71
N LEU A 26 -11.24 -4.69 -7.81
CA LEU A 26 -10.89 -5.87 -7.04
C LEU A 26 -12.09 -6.30 -6.16
N PRO A 27 -12.22 -7.58 -5.80
CA PRO A 27 -13.24 -7.97 -4.83
C PRO A 27 -12.94 -7.32 -3.46
N VAL A 28 -13.97 -6.90 -2.73
CA VAL A 28 -13.85 -6.21 -1.42
C VAL A 28 -12.95 -6.97 -0.44
N VAL A 29 -13.01 -8.30 -0.47
CA VAL A 29 -12.16 -9.18 0.36
C VAL A 29 -10.68 -9.02 0.02
N ALA A 30 -10.33 -8.90 -1.27
CA ALA A 30 -8.94 -8.69 -1.70
C ALA A 30 -8.43 -7.31 -1.28
N VAL A 31 -9.27 -6.27 -1.33
CA VAL A 31 -8.93 -4.93 -0.83
C VAL A 31 -8.69 -4.94 0.66
N ALA A 32 -9.58 -5.57 1.42
CA ALA A 32 -9.44 -5.67 2.87
C ALA A 32 -8.15 -6.42 3.23
N ALA A 33 -7.82 -7.49 2.52
CA ALA A 33 -6.58 -8.23 2.71
C ALA A 33 -5.35 -7.37 2.37
N LEU A 34 -5.36 -6.64 1.26
CA LEU A 34 -4.30 -5.70 0.87
C LEU A 34 -4.12 -4.58 1.91
N ALA A 35 -5.21 -4.02 2.41
CA ALA A 35 -5.18 -2.97 3.42
C ALA A 35 -4.58 -3.47 4.73
N LEU A 36 -4.99 -4.64 5.20
CA LEU A 36 -4.46 -5.26 6.42
C LEU A 36 -2.98 -5.65 6.25
N ALA A 37 -2.61 -6.20 5.09
CA ALA A 37 -1.23 -6.54 4.79
C ALA A 37 -0.33 -5.30 4.72
N ALA A 38 -0.76 -4.24 4.02
CA ALA A 38 -0.03 -2.97 3.95
C ALA A 38 0.07 -2.30 5.33
N ALA A 39 -1.02 -2.27 6.10
CA ALA A 39 -1.03 -1.72 7.46
C ALA A 39 -0.11 -2.50 8.40
N GLY A 40 -0.16 -3.84 8.37
CA GLY A 40 0.73 -4.69 9.15
C GLY A 40 2.19 -4.52 8.76
N PHE A 41 2.48 -4.50 7.46
CA PHE A 41 3.83 -4.32 6.92
C PHE A 41 4.42 -2.96 7.28
N LEU A 42 3.66 -1.88 7.10
CA LEU A 42 4.09 -0.51 7.43
C LEU A 42 4.18 -0.30 8.95
N ALA A 43 3.31 -0.93 9.75
CA ALA A 43 3.42 -0.90 11.20
C ALA A 43 4.64 -1.69 11.73
N TRP A 44 5.04 -2.75 11.03
CA TRP A 44 6.23 -3.55 11.37
C TRP A 44 7.55 -2.87 10.94
N GLN A 45 7.58 -2.23 9.76
CA GLN A 45 8.75 -1.50 9.24
C GLN A 45 8.90 -0.07 9.80
N GLY A 46 7.80 0.57 10.20
CA GLY A 46 7.70 2.00 10.49
C GLY A 46 8.27 2.44 11.84
N SER A 47 9.59 2.34 12.03
CA SER A 47 10.27 2.99 13.16
C SER A 47 10.35 4.52 13.01
N THR A 48 10.29 5.03 11.77
CA THR A 48 10.35 6.46 11.43
C THR A 48 9.36 6.81 10.32
N ILE A 49 8.94 8.08 10.27
CA ILE A 49 7.97 8.60 9.28
C ILE A 49 8.50 8.43 7.84
N GLY A 50 9.79 8.69 7.60
CA GLY A 50 10.39 8.57 6.27
C GLY A 50 10.30 7.14 5.72
N ARG A 51 10.62 6.14 6.55
CA ARG A 51 10.60 4.74 6.15
C ARG A 51 9.20 4.24 5.77
N VAL A 52 8.16 4.73 6.45
CA VAL A 52 6.76 4.42 6.10
C VAL A 52 6.44 4.91 4.69
N TRP A 53 6.84 6.14 4.36
CA TRP A 53 6.57 6.72 3.04
C TRP A 53 7.46 6.15 1.93
N ASP A 54 8.72 5.83 2.22
CA ASP A 54 9.60 5.12 1.27
C ASP A 54 8.97 3.79 0.85
N TRP A 55 8.50 3.00 1.82
CA TRP A 55 7.80 1.75 1.52
C TRP A 55 6.47 1.95 0.80
N ALA A 56 5.69 2.97 1.17
CA ALA A 56 4.44 3.26 0.48
C ALA A 56 4.68 3.61 -1.01
N CYS A 57 5.68 4.45 -1.29
CA CYS A 57 6.08 4.81 -2.65
C CYS A 57 6.62 3.61 -3.44
N LEU A 58 7.44 2.76 -2.81
CA LEU A 58 7.93 1.53 -3.45
C LEU A 58 6.79 0.58 -3.82
N LEU A 59 5.83 0.36 -2.92
CA LEU A 59 4.68 -0.52 -3.17
C LEU A 59 3.80 0.02 -4.29
N LEU A 60 3.54 1.33 -4.32
CA LEU A 60 2.81 1.99 -5.40
C LEU A 60 3.57 1.94 -6.73
N GLY A 61 4.88 2.21 -6.72
CA GLY A 61 5.72 2.12 -7.91
C GLY A 61 5.74 0.72 -8.50
N ALA A 62 5.84 -0.30 -7.65
CA ALA A 62 5.76 -1.70 -8.05
C ALA A 62 4.38 -2.05 -8.62
N ALA A 63 3.29 -1.60 -7.98
CA ALA A 63 1.93 -1.80 -8.48
C ALA A 63 1.73 -1.17 -9.87
N SER A 64 2.18 0.07 -10.05
CA SER A 64 2.13 0.79 -11.33
C SER A 64 2.97 0.12 -12.42
N ALA A 65 4.14 -0.45 -12.08
CA ALA A 65 4.98 -1.18 -13.02
C ALA A 65 4.40 -2.55 -13.40
N ALA A 66 3.73 -3.22 -12.45
CA ALA A 66 3.06 -4.49 -12.70
C ALA A 66 1.80 -4.34 -13.56
N TRP A 67 1.12 -3.20 -13.47
CA TRP A 67 -0.11 -2.94 -14.21
C TRP A 67 -0.04 -3.20 -15.72
N PRO A 68 0.88 -2.59 -16.50
CA PRO A 68 0.97 -2.84 -17.94
C PRO A 68 1.33 -4.29 -18.27
N ILE A 69 2.06 -4.97 -17.40
CA ILE A 69 2.39 -6.40 -17.58
C ILE A 69 1.11 -7.24 -17.49
N VAL A 70 0.23 -6.94 -16.53
CA VAL A 70 -1.02 -7.68 -16.32
C VAL A 70 -2.07 -7.34 -17.38
N THR A 71 -2.07 -6.13 -17.93
CA THR A 71 -3.07 -5.71 -18.93
C THR A 71 -2.67 -5.98 -20.38
N MET A 72 -1.38 -6.21 -20.66
CA MET A 72 -0.89 -6.54 -22.01
C MET A 72 -0.69 -8.05 -22.26
N ILE A 73 -0.86 -8.90 -21.24
CA ILE A 73 -1.02 -10.35 -21.41
C ILE A 73 -2.46 -10.70 -21.81
#